data_AF-A0A395U1S2-F1
#
_entry.id   AF-A0A395U1S2-F1
#
_cell.length_a   1.000
_cell.length_b   1.000
_cell.length_c   1.000
_cell.angle_alpha   90.00
_cell.angle_beta   90.00
_cell.angle_gamma   90.00
#
_symmetry.space_group_name_H-M   'P 1'
#
loop_
_entity.id
_entity.type
_entity.pdbx_description
1 polymer ?
#
loop_
_entity_poly.entity_id
_entity_poly.type
_entity_poly.pdbx_seq_one_letter_code
_entity_poly.pdbx_strand_id
1 'polypeptide(L)' 'MKQTICDLAVLAALSSAPVFAHQEGDFIVRAGIASVVPNDSSDKVLNTQSELAVNSNTQLGLTLGYMFTDNIGFVA' A
#
# COMPACT_ATOMS: atom_id res chain seq x y z
N MET A 1 -10.89 -5.68 -33.83
CA MET A 1 -10.10 -4.50 -34.26
C MET A 1 -10.35 -3.29 -33.37
N LYS A 2 -11.60 -2.80 -33.24
CA LYS A 2 -11.89 -1.62 -32.38
C LYS A 2 -11.57 -1.79 -30.89
N GLN A 3 -11.84 -2.97 -30.31
CA GLN A 3 -11.54 -3.23 -28.89
C GLN A 3 -10.04 -3.31 -28.59
N THR A 4 -9.28 -3.95 -29.49
CA THR A 4 -7.83 -4.09 -29.38
C THR A 4 -7.09 -2.75 -29.40
N ILE A 5 -7.63 -1.75 -30.12
CA ILE A 5 -7.06 -0.39 -30.16
C ILE A 5 -7.35 0.35 -28.86
N CYS A 6 -8.54 0.19 -28.27
CA CYS A 6 -8.86 0.77 -26.97
C CYS A 6 -7.99 0.18 -25.85
N ASP A 7 -7.81 -1.14 -25.83
CA ASP A 7 -6.98 -1.81 -24.81
C ASP A 7 -5.51 -1.38 -24.93
N LEU A 8 -4.99 -1.27 -26.16
CA LEU A 8 -3.64 -0.81 -26.41
C LEU A 8 -3.45 0.67 -26.03
N ALA A 9 -4.46 1.51 -26.26
CA ALA A 9 -4.43 2.91 -25.86
C ALA A 9 -4.42 3.08 -24.33
N VAL A 10 -5.20 2.27 -23.61
CA VAL A 10 -5.21 2.25 -22.13
C VAL A 10 -3.85 1.82 -21.61
N LEU A 11 -3.29 0.74 -22.15
CA LEU A 11 -1.98 0.23 -21.74
C LEU A 11 -0.84 1.21 -22.02
N ALA A 12 -0.89 1.92 -23.15
CA ALA A 12 0.08 2.96 -23.50
C ALA A 12 -0.05 4.21 -22.62
N ALA A 13 -1.26 4.56 -22.18
CA ALA A 13 -1.48 5.65 -21.23
C ALA A 13 -0.96 5.32 -19.83
N LEU A 14 -1.10 4.06 -19.39
CA LEU A 14 -0.60 3.58 -18.10
C LEU A 14 0.93 3.47 -18.04
N SER A 15 1.60 3.25 -19.17
CA SER A 15 3.06 3.06 -19.23
C SER A 15 3.86 4.35 -19.39
N SER A 16 3.22 5.46 -19.75
CA SER A 16 3.87 6.72 -20.12
C SER A 16 3.78 7.81 -19.04
N ALA A 17 3.78 7.43 -17.76
CA ALA A 17 3.85 8.40 -16.68
C ALA A 17 5.22 9.12 -16.72
N PRO A 18 5.27 10.45 -16.94
CA PRO A 18 6.50 11.20 -16.74
C PRO A 18 6.95 11.06 -15.28
N VAL A 19 8.24 10.77 -15.08
CA VAL A 19 8.85 10.77 -13.75
C VAL A 19 8.95 12.23 -13.28
N PHE A 20 7.90 12.70 -12.61
CA PHE A 20 7.96 13.92 -11.82
C PHE A 20 8.33 13.53 -10.39
N ALA A 21 9.34 14.21 -9.84
CA ALA A 21 9.64 14.10 -8.43
C ALA A 21 8.45 14.63 -7.64
N HIS A 22 8.16 14.03 -6.48
CA HIS A 22 7.13 14.53 -5.58
C HIS A 22 7.51 15.92 -5.06
N GLN A 23 6.58 16.85 -5.09
CA GLN A 23 6.77 18.24 -4.66
C GLN A 23 5.88 18.56 -3.46
N GLU A 24 6.18 19.66 -2.77
CA GLU A 24 5.30 20.25 -1.77
C GLU A 24 3.86 20.41 -2.30
N GLY A 25 2.90 19.94 -1.51
CA GLY A 25 1.47 19.99 -1.85
C GLY A 25 0.96 18.79 -2.65
N ASP A 26 1.82 17.86 -3.06
CA ASP A 26 1.40 16.68 -3.82
C ASP A 26 0.55 15.71 -2.98
N PHE A 27 -0.55 15.24 -3.58
CA PHE A 27 -1.30 14.09 -3.11
C PHE A 27 -0.83 12.82 -3.81
N ILE A 28 -0.46 11.81 -3.02
CA ILE A 28 0.07 10.55 -3.52
C ILE A 28 -0.88 9.43 -3.12
N VAL A 29 -1.44 8.73 -4.09
CA VAL A 29 -2.27 7.54 -3.86
C VAL A 29 -1.48 6.30 -4.28
N ARG A 30 -1.32 5.34 -3.36
CA ARG A 30 -0.67 4.05 -3.62
C ARG A 30 -1.66 2.93 -3.38
N ALA A 31 -1.79 2.05 -4.36
CA ALA A 31 -2.58 0.82 -4.24
C ALA A 31 -1.64 -0.38 -4.42
N GLY A 32 -1.81 -1.41 -3.60
CA GLY A 32 -0.95 -2.58 -3.61
C GLY A 32 -1.46 -3.70 -2.71
N ILE A 33 -0.56 -4.58 -2.31
CA ILE A 33 -0.85 -5.69 -1.40
C ILE A 33 -0.23 -5.33 -0.04
N ALA A 34 -1.03 -5.28 1.01
CA ALA A 34 -0.60 -5.03 2.38
C ALA A 34 -0.77 -6.30 3.22
N SER A 35 0.25 -6.67 3.98
CA SER A 35 0.22 -7.85 4.87
C SER A 35 0.43 -7.43 6.32
N VAL A 36 -0.49 -7.84 7.19
CA VAL A 36 -0.34 -7.73 8.64
C VAL A 36 0.28 -9.04 9.11
N VAL A 37 1.53 -8.96 9.56
CA VAL A 37 2.27 -10.09 10.14
C VAL A 37 2.50 -9.78 11.61
N PRO A 38 1.67 -10.32 12.52
CA PRO A 38 1.81 -10.09 13.94
C PRO A 38 3.15 -10.63 14.44
N ASN A 39 3.85 -9.84 15.27
CA ASN A 39 4.98 -10.32 16.04
C ASN A 39 4.46 -10.80 17.40
N ASP A 40 3.77 -11.94 17.38
CA ASP A 40 3.11 -12.44 18.58
C ASP A 40 4.14 -13.07 19.52
N SER A 41 4.37 -12.38 20.62
CA SER A 41 4.99 -12.92 21.82
C SER A 41 4.06 -12.50 22.96
N SER A 42 3.41 -13.48 23.60
CA SER A 42 2.45 -13.22 24.68
C SER A 42 2.85 -13.96 25.95
N ASP A 43 2.57 -13.34 27.09
CA ASP A 43 2.72 -13.99 28.38
C ASP A 43 1.71 -15.15 28.52
N LYS A 44 2.11 -16.17 29.27
CA LYS A 44 1.30 -17.36 29.51
C LYS A 44 -0.07 -17.00 30.07
N VAL A 45 -1.12 -17.46 29.38
CA VAL A 45 -2.49 -17.20 29.81
C VAL A 45 -2.87 -18.22 30.90
N LEU A 46 -3.40 -17.74 32.03
CA LEU A 46 -4.02 -18.56 33.09
C LEU A 46 -3.12 -19.67 33.67
N ASN A 47 -1.80 -19.46 33.77
CA ASN A 47 -0.83 -20.45 34.29
C ASN A 47 -0.77 -21.75 33.44
N THR A 48 -1.22 -21.67 32.18
CA THR A 48 -1.08 -22.73 31.19
C THR A 48 0.10 -22.44 30.26
N GLN A 49 0.68 -23.46 29.63
CA GLN A 49 1.77 -23.29 28.65
C GLN A 49 1.28 -22.71 27.31
N SER A 50 0.05 -22.22 27.22
CA SER A 50 -0.57 -21.72 26.00
C SER A 50 -0.36 -20.21 25.87
N GLU A 51 0.14 -19.81 24.70
CA GLU A 51 0.31 -18.43 24.26
C GLU A 51 -0.84 -18.02 23.33
N LEU A 52 -1.19 -16.73 23.33
CA LEU A 52 -2.15 -16.15 22.40
C LEU A 52 -1.48 -16.02 21.02
N ALA A 53 -1.96 -16.79 20.04
CA ALA A 53 -1.55 -16.68 18.66
C ALA A 53 -2.55 -15.83 17.86
N VAL A 54 -2.07 -14.79 17.18
CA VAL A 54 -2.81 -13.98 16.23
C VAL A 54 -2.41 -14.42 14.82
N ASN A 55 -3.37 -14.47 13.91
CA ASN A 55 -3.09 -14.87 12.53
C ASN A 55 -2.57 -13.68 11.70
N SER A 56 -1.71 -13.99 10.73
CA SER A 56 -1.34 -13.02 9.69
C SER A 56 -2.42 -12.91 8.62
N ASN A 57 -2.60 -11.73 8.03
CA ASN A 57 -3.57 -11.50 6.97
C ASN A 57 -3.02 -10.58 5.87
N THR A 58 -3.17 -10.99 4.61
CA THR A 58 -2.73 -10.24 3.43
C THR A 58 -3.93 -9.78 2.62
N GLN A 59 -4.04 -8.47 2.38
CA GLN A 59 -5.19 -7.85 1.73
C GLN A 59 -4.78 -6.78 0.73
N LEU A 60 -5.75 -6.27 -0.03
CA LEU A 60 -5.57 -5.06 -0.82
C LEU A 60 -5.31 -3.88 0.12
N GLY A 61 -4.16 -3.23 -0.08
CA GLY A 61 -3.74 -2.05 0.64
C GLY A 61 -3.94 -0.81 -0.22
N LEU A 62 -4.57 0.21 0.35
CA LEU A 62 -4.63 1.55 -0.20
C LEU A 62 -3.99 2.50 0.81
N THR A 63 -3.09 3.34 0.32
CA THR A 63 -2.34 4.28 1.15
C THR A 63 -2.42 5.66 0.53
N LEU A 64 -2.77 6.66 1.35
CA LEU A 64 -2.96 8.05 0.94
C LEU A 64 -1.87 8.91 1.59
N GLY A 65 -1.10 9.61 0.77
CA GLY A 65 -0.02 10.48 1.22
C GLY A 65 -0.24 11.93 0.81
N TYR A 66 0.26 12.85 1.63
CA TYR A 66 0.32 14.28 1.35
C TYR A 66 1.70 14.83 1.67
N MET A 67 2.32 15.55 0.74
CA MET A 67 3.64 16.14 0.93
C MET A 67 3.50 17.55 1.52
N PHE A 68 4.02 17.80 2.73
CA PHE A 68 4.06 19.14 3.34
C PHE A 68 5.22 19.99 2.83
N THR A 69 6.30 19.33 2.41
CA THR A 69 7.46 19.91 1.72
C THR A 69 7.94 18.88 0.71
N ASP A 70 8.90 19.23 -0.15
CA ASP A 70 9.46 18.29 -1.14
C ASP A 70 9.99 16.97 -0.55
N ASN A 71 10.33 16.93 0.74
CA ASN A 71 10.96 15.75 1.40
C ASN A 71 10.22 15.24 2.64
N ILE A 72 9.21 15.96 3.13
CA ILE A 72 8.45 15.59 4.33
C ILE A 72 6.99 15.51 3.95
N GLY A 73 6.38 14.35 4.17
CA GLY A 73 4.97 14.12 3.94
C GLY A 73 4.34 13.29 5.06
N PHE A 74 3.01 13.34 5.10
CA PHE A 74 2.18 12.48 5.92
C PHE A 74 1.62 11.34 5.06
N VAL A 75 1.44 10.17 5.65
CA VAL A 75 0.88 8.99 4.99
C VAL A 75 -0.13 8.32 5.93
N ALA A 76 -1.29 7.96 5.38
CA ALA A 76 -2.40 7.26 6.02
C ALA A 76 -2.72 5.94 5.31
#